data_AF-A0A838D0U1-F1
#
_entry.id   AF-A0A838D0U1-F1
#
_cell.length_a   1.000
_cell.length_b   1.000
_cell.length_c   1.000
_cell.angle_alpha   90.00
_cell.angle_beta   90.00
_cell.angle_gamma   90.00
#
_symmetry.space_group_name_H-M   'P 1'
#
loop_
_entity.id
_entity.type
_entity.pdbx_description
1 polymer ?
#
loop_
_entity_poly.entity_id
_entity_poly.type
_entity_poly.pdbx_seq_one_letter_code
_entity_poly.pdbx_strand_id
1 'polypeptide(L)'
;MRTELPAQDGETVAGLLDRAGAPGDATGTGSIHVNGVASEDGAQERVRPGDRVWVDIHGEDVAAPQPPAVVGAFPAPFTTGIGADRIPVRVECVDPGSAPCRAVTETLVGFGLPAGSGAVGNSMADETLRVLVGPWSRLRNADEAADLITAGPARSGVYARFAQDARSLEILDPRGRPSETLGAGAGLIAATAVPLRRPVWFVTGTDAAGVRVAAQAFDPQTLGQKLAVAIADGRAVRVPSVTPPRPDARPNA
;
A
#
# COMPACT_ATOMS: atom_id res chain seq x y z
N MET A 1 10.88 11.76 -5.24
CA MET A 1 11.57 12.18 -6.49
C MET A 1 11.39 11.07 -7.53
N ARG A 2 11.15 11.37 -8.81
CA ARG A 2 10.93 10.37 -9.88
C ARG A 2 12.21 10.21 -10.70
N THR A 3 12.93 9.12 -10.49
CA THR A 3 13.91 8.64 -11.46
C THR A 3 13.75 7.13 -11.54
N GLU A 4 12.99 6.64 -12.52
CA GLU A 4 13.11 5.23 -12.94
C GLU A 4 14.44 5.12 -13.69
N LEU A 5 15.52 4.99 -12.92
CA LEU A 5 16.79 4.58 -13.50
C LEU A 5 16.78 3.06 -13.63
N PRO A 6 17.21 2.51 -14.78
CA PRO A 6 17.45 1.09 -14.87
C PRO A 6 18.57 0.75 -13.89
N ALA A 7 18.22 0.08 -12.78
CA ALA A 7 19.18 -0.49 -11.86
C ALA A 7 20.12 -1.44 -12.63
N GLN A 8 21.41 -1.32 -12.36
CA GLN A 8 22.39 -2.29 -12.84
C GLN A 8 22.39 -3.49 -11.89
N ASP A 9 22.67 -4.68 -12.42
CA ASP A 9 22.66 -5.90 -11.61
C ASP A 9 23.67 -5.82 -10.45
N GLY A 10 23.16 -5.94 -9.23
CA GLY A 10 23.96 -5.88 -8.01
C GLY A 10 24.38 -4.47 -7.57
N GLU A 11 23.89 -3.41 -8.23
CA GLU A 11 24.03 -2.01 -7.78
C GLU A 11 23.33 -1.81 -6.44
N THR A 12 23.88 -0.97 -5.56
CA THR A 12 23.20 -0.61 -4.30
C THR A 12 22.18 0.50 -4.55
N VAL A 13 21.19 0.62 -3.66
CA VAL A 13 20.26 1.77 -3.67
C VAL A 13 21.03 3.10 -3.63
N ALA A 14 22.09 3.20 -2.82
CA ALA A 14 22.95 4.39 -2.78
C ALA A 14 23.54 4.72 -4.16
N GLY A 15 24.16 3.74 -4.82
CA GLY A 15 24.74 3.92 -6.16
C GLY A 15 23.70 4.33 -7.20
N LEU A 16 22.50 3.75 -7.12
CA LEU A 16 21.38 4.11 -7.99
C LEU A 16 20.96 5.58 -7.77
N LEU A 17 20.83 6.01 -6.52
CA LEU A 17 20.42 7.37 -6.16
C LEU A 17 21.48 8.41 -6.56
N ASP A 18 22.76 8.11 -6.33
CA ASP A 18 23.88 8.95 -6.76
C ASP A 18 23.88 9.15 -8.27
N ARG A 19 23.70 8.05 -9.02
CA ARG A 19 23.61 8.08 -10.49
C ARG A 19 22.37 8.83 -10.99
N ALA A 20 21.29 8.81 -10.22
CA ALA A 20 20.07 9.57 -10.52
C ALA A 20 20.22 11.07 -10.26
N GLY A 21 21.33 11.51 -9.65
CA GLY A 21 21.44 12.86 -9.11
C GLY A 21 20.36 13.14 -8.06
N ALA A 22 19.84 12.09 -7.42
CA ALA A 22 18.95 12.24 -6.29
C ALA A 22 19.76 12.77 -5.11
N PRO A 23 19.21 13.69 -4.29
CA PRO A 23 19.88 14.10 -3.08
C PRO A 23 20.18 12.84 -2.27
N GLY A 24 21.47 12.48 -2.19
CA GLY A 24 21.99 11.30 -1.50
C GLY A 24 21.89 11.40 0.01
N ASP A 25 20.99 12.24 0.53
CA ASP A 25 20.70 12.31 1.95
C ASP A 25 19.76 11.17 2.34
N ALA A 26 20.28 9.95 2.19
CA ALA A 26 19.88 8.79 2.98
C ALA A 26 20.43 8.90 4.43
N THR A 27 20.91 10.08 4.84
CA THR A 27 21.54 10.32 6.15
C THR A 27 20.64 11.05 7.17
N GLY A 28 19.39 11.39 6.83
CA GLY A 28 18.43 11.89 7.84
C GLY A 28 16.97 11.82 7.40
N THR A 29 16.20 10.94 8.05
CA THR A 29 14.72 10.91 8.15
C THR A 29 13.89 10.52 6.92
N GLY A 30 14.40 9.67 6.02
CA GLY A 30 13.59 9.07 4.94
C GLY A 30 13.46 7.55 5.03
N SER A 31 12.34 7.00 4.54
CA SER A 31 12.16 5.56 4.35
C SER A 31 12.52 5.14 2.93
N ILE A 32 13.18 3.98 2.81
CA ILE A 32 13.55 3.38 1.52
C ILE A 32 12.69 2.14 1.30
N HIS A 33 12.10 2.04 0.11
CA HIS A 33 11.34 0.87 -0.31
C HIS A 33 11.86 0.34 -1.64
N VAL A 34 12.08 -0.97 -1.71
CA VAL A 34 12.39 -1.69 -2.95
C VAL A 34 11.20 -2.56 -3.30
N ASN A 35 10.67 -2.40 -4.52
CA ASN A 35 9.47 -3.10 -4.99
C ASN A 35 8.29 -3.00 -4.00
N GLY A 36 8.16 -1.86 -3.33
CA GLY A 36 7.04 -1.56 -2.44
C GLY A 36 7.16 -2.16 -1.03
N VAL A 37 8.32 -2.67 -0.64
CA VAL A 37 8.60 -3.20 0.70
C VAL A 37 9.70 -2.39 1.34
N ALA A 38 9.58 -2.10 2.63
CA ALA A 38 10.64 -1.44 3.40
C ALA A 38 11.97 -2.19 3.25
N SER A 39 13.02 -1.44 2.93
CA SER A 39 14.38 -1.93 2.84
C SER A 39 14.95 -2.15 4.24
N GLU A 40 15.45 -3.36 4.53
CA GLU A 40 16.14 -3.68 5.78
C GLU A 40 17.58 -3.12 5.79
N ASP A 41 18.26 -3.21 4.64
CA ASP A 41 19.63 -2.72 4.45
C ASP A 41 19.69 -1.24 4.02
N GLY A 42 18.53 -0.61 3.86
CA GLY A 42 18.37 0.78 3.42
C GLY A 42 19.14 1.06 2.13
N ALA A 43 20.04 2.05 2.20
CA ALA A 43 20.83 2.47 1.04
C ALA A 43 21.84 1.39 0.57
N GLN A 44 22.11 0.36 1.37
CA GLN A 44 23.02 -0.74 1.02
C GLN A 44 22.32 -1.92 0.35
N GLU A 45 20.98 -1.92 0.29
CA GLU A 45 20.24 -2.99 -0.39
C GLU A 45 20.65 -3.04 -1.87
N ARG A 46 20.90 -4.26 -2.36
CA ARG A 46 21.24 -4.49 -3.76
C ARG A 46 19.97 -4.62 -4.59
N VAL A 47 19.94 -3.91 -5.70
CA VAL A 47 18.83 -3.90 -6.65
C VAL A 47 19.21 -4.60 -7.94
N ARG A 48 18.19 -5.03 -8.69
CA ARG A 48 18.29 -5.75 -9.95
C ARG A 48 17.60 -4.97 -11.07
N PRO A 49 17.91 -5.26 -12.34
CA PRO A 49 17.18 -4.70 -13.46
C PRO A 49 15.67 -4.94 -13.33
N GLY A 50 14.89 -3.86 -13.36
CA GLY A 50 13.44 -3.88 -13.23
C GLY A 50 12.92 -3.52 -11.83
N ASP A 51 13.78 -3.53 -10.80
CA ASP A 51 13.39 -3.11 -9.47
C ASP A 51 13.00 -1.63 -9.43
N ARG A 52 12.01 -1.33 -8.59
CA ARG A 52 11.52 0.01 -8.33
C ARG A 52 11.96 0.45 -6.94
N VAL A 53 12.89 1.38 -6.88
CA VAL A 53 13.31 2.03 -5.65
C VAL A 53 12.46 3.28 -5.44
N TRP A 54 11.88 3.40 -4.25
CA TRP A 54 11.20 4.59 -3.80
C TRP A 54 11.76 5.06 -2.46
N VAL A 55 12.13 6.35 -2.42
CA VAL A 55 12.53 7.05 -1.20
C VAL A 55 11.40 8.00 -0.81
N ASP A 56 10.86 7.81 0.38
CA ASP A 56 9.93 8.76 1.02
C ASP A 56 10.73 9.64 1.97
N ILE A 57 10.78 10.93 1.69
CA ILE A 57 11.50 11.90 2.53
C ILE A 57 10.45 12.58 3.40
N HIS A 58 10.58 12.41 4.72
CA HIS A 58 9.66 13.01 5.68
C HIS A 58 10.42 13.64 6.85
N GLY A 59 9.73 14.43 7.68
CA GLY A 59 10.31 14.97 8.91
C GLY A 59 10.38 13.91 10.02
N GLU A 60 10.93 14.29 11.16
CA GLU A 60 10.99 13.44 12.37
C GLU A 60 9.61 13.20 13.00
N ASP A 61 8.67 14.14 12.81
CA ASP A 61 7.32 14.13 13.40
C ASP A 61 6.31 13.44 12.46
N VAL A 62 6.56 12.16 12.15
CA VAL A 62 5.61 11.30 11.43
C VAL A 62 5.21 10.07 12.25
N ALA A 63 3.94 9.66 12.13
CA ALA A 63 3.40 8.56 12.94
C ALA A 63 3.97 7.19 12.56
N ALA A 64 4.43 7.02 11.32
CA ALA A 64 5.08 5.80 10.83
C ALA A 64 6.30 6.17 9.98
N PRO A 65 7.50 6.26 10.59
CA PRO A 65 8.74 6.63 9.90
C PRO A 65 9.27 5.56 8.93
N GLN A 66 8.83 4.31 9.07
CA GLN A 66 9.22 3.22 8.17
C GLN A 66 8.01 2.32 7.92
N PRO A 67 7.09 2.71 7.01
CA PRO A 67 5.96 1.86 6.62
C PRO A 67 6.47 0.50 6.10
N PRO A 68 5.96 -0.65 6.57
CA PRO A 68 6.51 -1.95 6.17
C PRO A 68 6.30 -2.26 4.67
N ALA A 69 5.21 -1.77 4.09
CA ALA A 69 4.92 -1.92 2.66
C ALA A 69 4.05 -0.77 2.16
N VAL A 70 4.09 -0.55 0.85
CA VAL A 70 3.54 0.64 0.21
C VAL A 70 3.03 0.31 -1.20
N VAL A 71 1.98 1.01 -1.65
CA VAL A 71 1.37 0.74 -2.96
C VAL A 71 2.12 1.42 -4.11
N GLY A 72 2.97 2.39 -3.80
CA GLY A 72 3.63 3.29 -4.75
C GLY A 72 4.55 2.63 -5.77
N ALA A 73 4.98 1.40 -5.53
CA ALA A 73 5.83 0.62 -6.43
C ALA A 73 5.06 -0.34 -7.36
N PHE A 74 3.71 -0.31 -7.35
CA PHE A 74 2.91 -1.17 -8.22
C PHE A 74 3.31 -1.01 -9.71
N PRO A 75 3.46 -2.12 -10.48
CA PRO A 75 3.20 -3.52 -10.13
C PRO A 75 4.45 -4.30 -9.66
N ALA A 76 5.59 -3.65 -9.45
CA ALA A 76 6.88 -4.31 -9.19
C ALA A 76 6.88 -5.40 -8.11
N PRO A 77 6.24 -5.24 -6.92
CA PRO A 77 6.21 -6.32 -5.92
C PRO A 77 5.75 -7.67 -6.50
N PHE A 78 4.86 -7.63 -7.48
CA PHE A 78 4.29 -8.82 -8.11
C PHE A 78 5.09 -9.28 -9.34
N THR A 79 5.64 -8.36 -10.13
CA THR A 79 6.31 -8.68 -11.41
C THR A 79 7.79 -9.00 -11.27
N THR A 80 8.50 -8.28 -10.42
CA THR A 80 9.94 -8.46 -10.20
C THR A 80 10.21 -9.23 -8.91
N GLY A 81 9.25 -9.23 -7.97
CA GLY A 81 9.34 -9.94 -6.70
C GLY A 81 9.83 -9.04 -5.57
N ILE A 82 10.21 -9.66 -4.46
CA ILE A 82 10.69 -8.97 -3.26
C ILE A 82 12.07 -9.54 -2.90
N GLY A 83 13.05 -8.65 -2.79
CA GLY A 83 14.45 -9.04 -2.61
C GLY A 83 14.90 -9.99 -3.71
N ALA A 84 15.36 -11.19 -3.32
CA ALA A 84 15.85 -12.17 -4.27
C ALA A 84 14.77 -13.03 -4.94
N ASP A 85 13.56 -13.05 -4.40
CA ASP A 85 12.57 -14.09 -4.62
C ASP A 85 11.45 -13.66 -5.57
N ARG A 86 11.15 -14.53 -6.55
CA ARG A 86 9.88 -14.47 -7.27
C ARG A 86 8.83 -15.25 -6.48
N ILE A 87 7.93 -14.51 -5.85
CA ILE A 87 6.94 -15.07 -4.94
C ILE A 87 5.63 -15.33 -5.70
N PRO A 88 5.00 -16.52 -5.57
CA PRO A 88 3.69 -16.78 -6.14
C PRO A 88 2.65 -15.78 -5.64
N VAL A 89 1.85 -15.22 -6.57
CA VAL A 89 0.82 -14.23 -6.25
C VAL A 89 -0.55 -14.91 -6.07
N ARG A 90 -1.28 -14.50 -5.04
CA ARG A 90 -2.65 -14.96 -4.74
C ARG A 90 -3.57 -13.76 -4.54
N VAL A 91 -4.71 -13.79 -5.25
CA VAL A 91 -5.81 -12.86 -4.98
C VAL A 91 -6.80 -13.58 -4.08
N GLU A 92 -7.03 -13.08 -2.88
CA GLU A 92 -7.95 -13.69 -1.94
C GLU A 92 -9.15 -12.79 -1.72
N CYS A 93 -10.33 -13.33 -1.97
CA CYS A 93 -11.54 -12.55 -2.05
C CYS A 93 -12.54 -13.04 -1.01
N VAL A 94 -13.23 -12.10 -0.36
CA VAL A 94 -14.39 -12.44 0.50
C VAL A 94 -15.47 -13.15 -0.32
N ASP A 95 -15.64 -12.72 -1.57
CA ASP A 95 -16.46 -13.38 -2.59
C ASP A 95 -15.60 -13.58 -3.86
N PRO A 96 -15.09 -14.80 -4.11
CA PRO A 96 -14.26 -15.11 -5.28
C PRO A 96 -14.94 -14.89 -6.64
N GLY A 97 -16.28 -14.92 -6.70
CA GLY A 97 -17.04 -14.69 -7.94
C GLY A 97 -17.31 -13.21 -8.23
N SER A 98 -17.04 -12.33 -7.25
CA SER A 98 -17.40 -10.92 -7.33
C SER A 98 -16.65 -10.16 -8.43
N ALA A 99 -17.29 -9.11 -8.96
CA ALA A 99 -16.67 -8.25 -9.98
C ALA A 99 -15.36 -7.58 -9.49
N PRO A 100 -15.23 -7.10 -8.23
CA PRO A 100 -13.96 -6.57 -7.74
C PRO A 100 -12.84 -7.61 -7.69
N CYS A 101 -13.14 -8.85 -7.31
CA CYS A 101 -12.16 -9.94 -7.30
C CYS A 101 -11.60 -10.21 -8.70
N ARG A 102 -12.51 -10.30 -9.69
CA ARG A 102 -12.13 -10.47 -11.10
C ARG A 102 -11.32 -9.30 -11.61
N ALA A 103 -11.71 -8.06 -11.33
CA ALA A 103 -10.97 -6.88 -11.79
C ALA A 103 -9.52 -6.86 -11.29
N VAL A 104 -9.29 -7.14 -10.00
CA VAL A 104 -7.93 -7.22 -9.44
C VAL A 104 -7.12 -8.36 -10.08
N THR A 105 -7.75 -9.54 -10.24
CA THR A 105 -7.12 -10.70 -10.88
C THR A 105 -6.74 -10.40 -12.33
N GLU A 106 -7.66 -9.85 -13.11
CA GLU A 106 -7.46 -9.48 -14.51
C GLU A 106 -6.36 -8.44 -14.68
N THR A 107 -6.29 -7.44 -13.78
CA THR A 107 -5.18 -6.48 -13.80
C THR A 107 -3.83 -7.17 -13.60
N LEU A 108 -3.71 -8.06 -12.61
CA LEU A 108 -2.46 -8.78 -12.37
C LEU A 108 -2.10 -9.72 -13.54
N VAL A 109 -3.08 -10.41 -14.11
CA VAL A 109 -2.90 -11.22 -15.34
C VAL A 109 -2.44 -10.35 -16.50
N GLY A 110 -2.93 -9.12 -16.61
CA GLY A 110 -2.49 -8.13 -17.60
C GLY A 110 -1.00 -7.79 -17.52
N PHE A 111 -0.36 -8.00 -16.35
CA PHE A 111 1.08 -7.89 -16.17
C PHE A 111 1.84 -9.22 -16.36
N GLY A 112 1.19 -10.25 -16.90
CA GLY A 112 1.78 -11.55 -17.16
C GLY A 112 1.90 -12.46 -15.93
N LEU A 113 1.17 -12.15 -14.85
CA LEU A 113 1.21 -12.93 -13.61
C LEU A 113 0.18 -14.06 -13.65
N PRO A 114 0.56 -15.31 -13.32
CA PRO A 114 -0.40 -16.39 -13.08
C PRO A 114 -1.10 -16.15 -11.74
N ALA A 115 -2.03 -15.19 -11.69
CA ALA A 115 -2.78 -14.85 -10.50
C ALA A 115 -3.99 -15.81 -10.35
N GLY A 116 -3.87 -16.76 -9.42
CA GLY A 116 -5.02 -17.56 -8.97
C GLY A 116 -5.83 -16.79 -7.94
N SER A 117 -7.16 -16.86 -8.02
CA SER A 117 -8.06 -16.31 -7.00
C SER A 117 -8.65 -17.40 -6.11
N GLY A 118 -8.91 -17.07 -4.84
CA GLY A 118 -9.48 -17.99 -3.84
C GLY A 118 -10.17 -17.27 -2.70
N ALA A 119 -10.74 -18.00 -1.75
CA ALA A 119 -11.29 -17.40 -0.54
C ALA A 119 -10.19 -16.95 0.43
N VAL A 120 -10.48 -15.92 1.23
CA VAL A 120 -9.55 -15.40 2.26
C VAL A 120 -9.16 -16.47 3.27
N GLY A 121 -7.87 -16.55 3.56
CA GLY A 121 -7.29 -17.47 4.56
C GLY A 121 -6.94 -18.85 4.01
N ASN A 122 -7.13 -19.10 2.72
CA ASN A 122 -6.85 -20.40 2.09
C ASN A 122 -5.42 -20.52 1.51
N SER A 123 -4.56 -19.52 1.71
CA SER A 123 -3.18 -19.54 1.23
C SER A 123 -2.18 -19.83 2.35
N MET A 124 -1.02 -20.35 1.96
CA MET A 124 0.17 -20.37 2.82
C MET A 124 0.69 -18.94 2.91
N ALA A 125 0.32 -18.24 3.99
CA ALA A 125 0.59 -16.81 4.18
C ALA A 125 2.07 -16.42 4.05
N ASP A 126 2.99 -17.33 4.39
CA ASP A 126 4.44 -17.09 4.36
C ASP A 126 5.07 -17.35 2.99
N GLU A 127 4.39 -18.09 2.12
CA GLU A 127 4.92 -18.54 0.83
C GLU A 127 4.34 -17.77 -0.36
N THR A 128 3.36 -16.90 -0.13
CA THR A 128 2.63 -16.20 -1.20
C THR A 128 2.53 -14.71 -0.98
N LEU A 129 2.53 -13.96 -2.07
CA LEU A 129 2.26 -12.53 -2.08
C LEU A 129 0.76 -12.32 -2.26
N ARG A 130 0.10 -11.76 -1.24
CA ARG A 130 -1.36 -11.80 -1.11
C ARG A 130 -1.98 -10.45 -1.40
N VAL A 131 -3.07 -10.46 -2.17
CA VAL A 131 -3.97 -9.30 -2.38
C VAL A 131 -5.35 -9.67 -1.85
N LEU A 132 -5.74 -9.09 -0.73
CA LEU A 132 -7.04 -9.32 -0.10
C LEU A 132 -8.08 -8.35 -0.67
N VAL A 133 -9.21 -8.88 -1.16
CA VAL A 133 -10.28 -8.13 -1.81
C VAL A 133 -11.61 -8.34 -1.11
N GLY A 134 -12.22 -7.26 -0.62
CA GLY A 134 -13.54 -7.33 -0.01
C GLY A 134 -13.83 -6.22 1.00
N PRO A 135 -15.07 -6.14 1.51
CA PRO A 135 -15.47 -5.10 2.46
C PRO A 135 -14.65 -5.20 3.76
N TRP A 136 -14.28 -4.06 4.34
CA TRP A 136 -13.44 -4.03 5.52
C TRP A 136 -14.05 -4.78 6.71
N SER A 137 -15.38 -4.71 6.85
CA SER A 137 -16.15 -5.42 7.88
C SER A 137 -15.94 -6.93 7.89
N ARG A 138 -15.54 -7.51 6.75
CA ARG A 138 -15.24 -8.94 6.58
C ARG A 138 -13.74 -9.21 6.68
N LEU A 139 -12.91 -8.39 6.04
CA LEU A 139 -11.45 -8.58 6.03
C LEU A 139 -10.81 -8.42 7.40
N ARG A 140 -11.30 -7.48 8.23
CA ARG A 140 -10.72 -7.18 9.56
C ARG A 140 -10.71 -8.36 10.53
N ASN A 141 -11.51 -9.39 10.28
CA ASN A 141 -11.58 -10.59 11.13
C ASN A 141 -11.00 -11.82 10.42
N ALA A 142 -10.51 -11.68 9.19
CA ALA A 142 -10.10 -12.78 8.34
C ALA A 142 -8.57 -12.87 8.16
N ASP A 143 -7.83 -11.80 8.44
CA ASP A 143 -6.37 -11.78 8.30
C ASP A 143 -5.72 -10.88 9.37
N GLU A 144 -4.64 -11.36 9.98
CA GLU A 144 -3.89 -10.66 11.04
C GLU A 144 -3.27 -9.33 10.60
N ALA A 145 -2.95 -9.15 9.31
CA ALA A 145 -2.43 -7.88 8.81
C ALA A 145 -3.50 -6.77 8.88
N ALA A 146 -4.80 -7.14 8.91
CA ALA A 146 -5.88 -6.19 9.07
C ALA A 146 -5.96 -5.61 10.50
N ASP A 147 -5.51 -6.36 11.51
CA ASP A 147 -5.42 -5.87 12.89
C ASP A 147 -4.39 -4.73 13.01
N LEU A 148 -3.31 -4.80 12.24
CA LEU A 148 -2.31 -3.73 12.19
C LEU A 148 -2.90 -2.42 11.64
N ILE A 149 -3.69 -2.50 10.56
CA ILE A 149 -4.36 -1.32 9.99
C ILE A 149 -5.37 -0.76 11.00
N THR A 150 -6.10 -1.61 11.71
CA THR A 150 -7.01 -1.19 12.79
C THR A 150 -6.26 -0.47 13.91
N ALA A 151 -5.05 -0.92 14.25
CA ALA A 151 -4.20 -0.31 15.26
C ALA A 151 -3.54 1.02 14.82
N GLY A 152 -3.67 1.39 13.55
CA GLY A 152 -3.26 2.69 13.02
C GLY A 152 -1.86 2.74 12.41
N PRO A 153 -1.39 3.95 12.05
CA PRO A 153 -0.20 4.12 11.20
C PRO A 153 1.07 3.61 11.86
N ALA A 154 1.26 3.86 13.16
CA ALA A 154 2.45 3.42 13.88
C ALA A 154 2.66 1.89 13.87
N ARG A 155 1.59 1.12 13.62
CA ARG A 155 1.64 -0.35 13.56
C ARG A 155 1.61 -0.92 12.14
N SER A 156 1.04 -0.19 11.18
CA SER A 156 0.81 -0.70 9.81
C SER A 156 1.50 0.09 8.71
N GLY A 157 1.95 1.31 8.97
CA GLY A 157 2.32 2.27 7.94
C GLY A 157 1.15 2.85 7.14
N VAL A 158 -0.10 2.45 7.43
CA VAL A 158 -1.29 2.89 6.71
C VAL A 158 -1.92 4.07 7.43
N TYR A 159 -1.91 5.24 6.78
CA TYR A 159 -2.46 6.50 7.29
C TYR A 159 -3.98 6.62 7.07
N ALA A 160 -4.71 5.53 7.29
CA ALA A 160 -6.16 5.51 7.22
C ALA A 160 -6.71 4.53 8.25
N ARG A 161 -7.91 4.81 8.76
CA ARG A 161 -8.55 4.00 9.80
C ARG A 161 -10.04 3.88 9.52
N PHE A 162 -10.55 2.66 9.49
CA PHE A 162 -11.99 2.45 9.47
C PHE A 162 -12.59 2.65 10.85
N ALA A 163 -13.78 3.23 10.91
CA ALA A 163 -14.57 3.22 12.15
C ALA A 163 -14.91 1.78 12.59
N GLN A 164 -15.26 1.61 13.87
CA GLN A 164 -15.54 0.30 14.44
C GLN A 164 -16.70 -0.43 13.73
N ASP A 165 -17.67 0.30 13.20
CA ASP A 165 -18.78 -0.25 12.40
C ASP A 165 -18.41 -0.52 10.94
N ALA A 166 -17.17 -0.18 10.52
CA ALA A 166 -16.64 -0.22 9.16
C ALA A 166 -17.43 0.60 8.13
N ARG A 167 -18.27 1.54 8.54
CA ARG A 167 -19.10 2.33 7.61
C ARG A 167 -18.47 3.64 7.18
N SER A 168 -17.38 4.03 7.83
CA SER A 168 -16.58 5.19 7.46
C SER A 168 -15.10 4.89 7.50
N LEU A 169 -14.34 5.66 6.72
CA LEU A 169 -12.90 5.60 6.57
C LEU A 169 -12.32 6.99 6.88
N GLU A 170 -11.60 7.10 7.99
CA GLU A 170 -10.83 8.28 8.33
C GLU A 170 -9.50 8.26 7.56
N ILE A 171 -9.20 9.35 6.87
CA ILE A 171 -7.89 9.62 6.28
C ILE A 171 -7.09 10.46 7.26
N LEU A 172 -5.85 10.04 7.49
CA LEU A 172 -4.96 10.64 8.47
C LEU A 172 -3.87 11.47 7.79
N ASP A 173 -3.43 12.52 8.47
CA ASP A 173 -2.26 13.31 8.11
C ASP A 173 -0.95 12.57 8.47
N PRO A 174 0.24 13.07 8.08
CA PRO A 174 1.52 12.43 8.43
C PRO A 174 1.78 12.27 9.93
N ARG A 175 1.09 13.01 10.80
CA ARG A 175 1.16 12.87 12.27
C ARG A 175 0.16 11.86 12.82
N GLY A 176 -0.59 11.19 11.95
CA GLY A 176 -1.62 10.23 12.33
C GLY A 176 -2.91 10.87 12.83
N ARG A 177 -3.12 12.17 12.59
CA ARG A 177 -4.33 12.89 13.02
C ARG A 177 -5.40 12.82 11.93
N PRO A 178 -6.69 12.68 12.28
CA PRO A 178 -7.76 12.73 11.29
C PRO A 178 -7.76 14.04 10.52
N SER A 179 -7.78 13.95 9.19
CA SER A 179 -7.88 15.09 8.28
C SER A 179 -9.19 15.10 7.50
N GLU A 180 -9.74 13.92 7.19
CA GLU A 180 -10.97 13.77 6.42
C GLU A 180 -11.66 12.45 6.82
N THR A 181 -12.99 12.42 6.78
CA THR A 181 -13.77 11.20 7.01
C THR A 181 -14.63 10.93 5.77
N LEU A 182 -14.42 9.76 5.18
CA LEU A 182 -15.13 9.28 4.01
C LEU A 182 -16.23 8.30 4.44
N GLY A 183 -17.43 8.47 3.88
CA GLY A 183 -18.60 7.66 4.22
C GLY A 183 -18.80 6.43 3.31
N ALA A 184 -20.06 6.09 3.06
CA ALA A 184 -20.45 5.01 2.16
C ALA A 184 -19.84 5.16 0.76
N GLY A 185 -19.51 4.03 0.13
CA GLY A 185 -18.85 3.97 -1.17
C GLY A 185 -17.36 4.30 -1.16
N ALA A 186 -16.74 4.54 0.00
CA ALA A 186 -15.31 4.81 0.09
C ALA A 186 -14.48 3.53 -0.06
N GLY A 187 -13.48 3.56 -0.93
CA GLY A 187 -12.50 2.50 -1.14
C GLY A 187 -11.14 2.81 -0.51
N LEU A 188 -10.36 1.78 -0.22
CA LEU A 188 -8.97 1.89 0.22
C LEU A 188 -8.12 0.84 -0.50
N ILE A 189 -6.97 1.27 -1.01
CA ILE A 189 -5.89 0.42 -1.48
C ILE A 189 -4.67 0.71 -0.63
N ALA A 190 -4.21 -0.28 0.12
CA ALA A 190 -3.12 -0.15 1.07
C ALA A 190 -2.26 -1.41 1.10
N ALA A 191 -1.05 -1.30 1.63
CA ALA A 191 -0.18 -2.44 1.89
C ALA A 191 0.39 -2.32 3.30
N THR A 192 0.60 -3.47 3.95
CA THR A 192 1.27 -3.56 5.25
C THR A 192 1.93 -4.93 5.36
N ALA A 193 2.78 -5.15 6.37
CA ALA A 193 3.32 -6.47 6.69
C ALA A 193 3.25 -6.73 8.20
N VAL A 194 2.94 -7.98 8.54
CA VAL A 194 3.23 -8.51 9.87
C VAL A 194 4.75 -8.75 9.95
N PRO A 195 5.41 -8.46 11.08
CA PRO A 195 6.85 -8.71 11.21
C PRO A 195 7.22 -10.13 10.81
N LEU A 196 8.31 -10.26 10.03
CA LEU A 196 8.83 -11.53 9.51
C LEU A 196 7.93 -12.26 8.51
N ARG A 197 6.78 -11.70 8.11
CA ARG A 197 5.92 -12.25 7.06
C ARG A 197 5.99 -11.44 5.78
N ARG A 198 5.50 -12.04 4.69
CA ARG A 198 5.35 -11.34 3.42
C ARG A 198 4.27 -10.25 3.53
N PRO A 199 4.45 -9.11 2.85
CA PRO A 199 3.46 -8.04 2.85
C PRO A 199 2.14 -8.47 2.22
N VAL A 200 1.07 -7.81 2.66
CA VAL A 200 -0.31 -8.04 2.22
C VAL A 200 -0.84 -6.73 1.65
N TRP A 201 -1.41 -6.81 0.45
CA TRP A 201 -2.13 -5.70 -0.17
C TRP A 201 -3.62 -5.85 0.10
N PHE A 202 -4.26 -4.75 0.40
CA PHE A 202 -5.69 -4.66 0.64
C PHE A 202 -6.32 -3.86 -0.49
N VAL A 203 -7.36 -4.41 -1.11
CA VAL A 203 -8.29 -3.71 -2.00
C VAL A 203 -9.66 -3.79 -1.33
N THR A 204 -9.98 -2.78 -0.54
CA THR A 204 -11.09 -2.82 0.41
C THR A 204 -11.94 -1.55 0.36
N GLY A 205 -12.96 -1.46 1.22
CA GLY A 205 -13.84 -0.32 1.30
C GLY A 205 -14.88 -0.46 2.40
N THR A 206 -15.63 0.61 2.63
CA THR A 206 -16.70 0.68 3.64
C THR A 206 -17.87 -0.24 3.30
N ASP A 207 -18.06 -0.53 2.01
CA ASP A 207 -19.11 -1.40 1.48
C ASP A 207 -18.71 -1.95 0.10
N ALA A 208 -19.61 -2.69 -0.55
CA ALA A 208 -19.38 -3.27 -1.87
C ALA A 208 -19.09 -2.24 -2.97
N ALA A 209 -19.68 -1.03 -2.89
CA ALA A 209 -19.39 0.03 -3.85
C ALA A 209 -17.98 0.58 -3.65
N GLY A 210 -17.56 0.75 -2.38
CA GLY A 210 -16.18 1.11 -2.01
C GLY A 210 -15.13 0.12 -2.52
N VAL A 211 -15.37 -1.18 -2.32
CA VAL A 211 -14.47 -2.23 -2.82
C VAL A 211 -14.39 -2.21 -4.35
N ARG A 212 -15.52 -1.99 -5.02
CA ARG A 212 -15.57 -1.91 -6.49
C ARG A 212 -14.74 -0.75 -7.02
N VAL A 213 -14.85 0.45 -6.44
CA VAL A 213 -14.07 1.60 -6.91
C VAL A 213 -12.58 1.45 -6.58
N ALA A 214 -12.23 0.83 -5.45
CA ALA A 214 -10.85 0.47 -5.14
C ALA A 214 -10.26 -0.54 -6.15
N ALA A 215 -11.02 -1.59 -6.50
CA ALA A 215 -10.56 -2.57 -7.47
C ALA A 215 -10.35 -1.97 -8.88
N GLN A 216 -11.21 -1.03 -9.29
CA GLN A 216 -11.07 -0.31 -10.56
C GLN A 216 -9.84 0.62 -10.59
N ALA A 217 -9.44 1.12 -9.42
CA ALA A 217 -8.28 1.99 -9.23
C ALA A 217 -6.98 1.22 -8.91
N PHE A 218 -6.99 -0.11 -9.00
CA PHE A 218 -5.83 -0.96 -8.73
C PHE A 218 -4.91 -1.01 -9.95
N ASP A 219 -4.30 0.13 -10.30
CA ASP A 219 -3.48 0.31 -11.50
C ASP A 219 -2.24 1.21 -11.24
N PRO A 220 -1.21 1.18 -12.11
CA PRO A 220 0.03 1.92 -11.88
C PRO A 220 -0.15 3.45 -11.85
N GLN A 221 -1.09 4.00 -12.61
CA GLN A 221 -1.32 5.45 -12.67
C GLN A 221 -1.93 5.94 -11.35
N THR A 222 -2.89 5.18 -10.82
CA THR A 222 -3.54 5.52 -9.55
C THR A 222 -2.62 5.27 -8.35
N LEU A 223 -1.90 4.15 -8.32
CA LEU A 223 -1.11 3.76 -7.14
C LEU A 223 0.27 4.40 -7.06
N GLY A 224 0.87 4.76 -8.20
CA GLY A 224 2.24 5.25 -8.26
C GLY A 224 2.54 6.38 -7.26
N GLN A 225 3.69 6.23 -6.57
CA GLN A 225 4.26 7.22 -5.64
C GLN A 225 3.35 7.60 -4.46
N LYS A 226 2.63 6.63 -3.88
CA LYS A 226 1.76 6.81 -2.72
C LYS A 226 2.00 5.70 -1.69
N LEU A 227 1.87 6.02 -0.40
CA LEU A 227 1.90 5.01 0.67
C LEU A 227 0.64 4.13 0.57
N ALA A 228 -0.52 4.78 0.50
CA ALA A 228 -1.81 4.17 0.25
C ALA A 228 -2.69 5.14 -0.57
N VAL A 229 -3.84 4.64 -1.05
CA VAL A 229 -4.81 5.41 -1.82
C VAL A 229 -6.21 5.15 -1.29
N ALA A 230 -6.94 6.20 -0.94
CA ALA A 230 -8.38 6.12 -0.73
C ALA A 230 -9.11 6.56 -2.00
N ILE A 231 -10.29 5.99 -2.25
CA ILE A 231 -11.14 6.39 -3.37
C ILE A 231 -12.47 6.89 -2.80
N ALA A 232 -12.84 8.11 -3.12
CA ALA A 232 -14.13 8.70 -2.75
C ALA A 232 -14.64 9.62 -3.86
N ASP A 233 -15.95 9.63 -4.10
CA ASP A 233 -16.59 10.44 -5.14
C ASP A 233 -15.92 10.32 -6.53
N GLY A 234 -15.45 9.11 -6.85
CA GLY A 234 -14.76 8.81 -8.11
C GLY A 234 -13.34 9.40 -8.23
N ARG A 235 -12.76 9.89 -7.13
CA ARG A 235 -11.41 10.48 -7.10
C ARG A 235 -10.48 9.69 -6.21
N ALA A 236 -9.22 9.57 -6.65
CA ALA A 236 -8.14 9.05 -5.83
C ALA A 236 -7.60 10.13 -4.89
N VAL A 237 -7.61 9.82 -3.60
CA VAL A 237 -7.08 10.63 -2.51
C VAL A 237 -5.78 9.99 -2.02
N ARG A 238 -4.71 10.78 -1.97
CA ARG A 238 -3.42 10.35 -1.41
C ARG A 238 -3.58 10.12 0.09
N VAL A 239 -3.02 9.02 0.57
CA VAL A 239 -2.92 8.69 1.99
C VAL A 239 -1.43 8.55 2.34
N PRO A 240 -0.90 9.30 3.33
CA PRO A 240 -1.55 10.33 4.16
C PRO A 240 -2.00 11.56 3.37
N SER A 241 -2.99 12.27 3.90
CA SER A 241 -3.41 13.57 3.36
C SER A 241 -2.41 14.65 3.78
N VAL A 242 -1.85 15.36 2.79
CA VAL A 242 -0.99 16.54 3.03
C VAL A 242 -1.77 17.86 3.09
N THR A 243 -3.11 17.78 3.03
CA THR A 243 -3.97 18.96 3.19
C THR A 243 -3.88 19.43 4.64
N PRO A 244 -3.51 20.69 4.92
CA PRO A 244 -3.52 21.21 6.28
C PRO A 244 -4.93 21.10 6.87
N PRO A 245 -5.08 20.86 8.19
CA PRO A 245 -6.39 20.77 8.82
C PRO A 245 -7.19 22.03 8.51
N ARG A 246 -8.43 21.84 8.04
CA ARG A 246 -9.35 22.95 7.79
C ARG A 246 -9.59 23.63 9.14
N PRO A 247 -9.33 24.93 9.30
CA PRO A 247 -9.60 25.61 10.57
C PRO A 247 -11.09 25.48 10.87
N ASP A 248 -11.36 24.79 11.96
CA ASP A 248 -12.64 24.43 12.59
C ASP A 248 -13.90 25.06 11.98
N ALA A 249 -14.80 24.20 11.50
CA ALA A 249 -16.22 24.47 11.62
C ALA A 249 -16.52 24.55 13.12
N ARG A 250 -16.71 25.77 13.64
CA ARG A 250 -17.04 26.01 15.05
C ARG A 250 -18.23 25.13 15.45
N PRO A 251 -18.23 24.50 16.63
CA PRO A 251 -19.46 23.99 17.21
C PRO A 251 -20.38 25.19 17.44
N ASN A 252 -21.59 25.14 16.87
CA ASN A 252 -22.63 26.12 17.16
C ASN A 252 -22.88 26.13 18.67
N ALA A 253 -22.71 27.31 19.27
CA ALA A 253 -23.22 27.64 20.61
C ALA A 253 -24.73 27.85 20.57
#